data_AF-A0ABD3N217-F1
#
_entry.id   AF-A0ABD3N217-F1
#
_cell.length_a   1.000
_cell.length_b   1.000
_cell.length_c   1.000
_cell.angle_alpha   90.00
_cell.angle_beta   90.00
_cell.angle_gamma   90.00
#
_symmetry.space_group_name_H-M   'P 1'
#
loop_
_entity.id
_entity.type
_entity.pdbx_description
1 polymer ?
#
loop_
_entity_poly.entity_id
_entity_poly.type
_entity_poly.pdbx_seq_one_letter_code
_entity_poly.pdbx_strand_id
1 'polypeptide(L)'
;MFAAVSRSVATRAAAPLARGHQGQRRGFINWMTNYPDKGDLNPTWLKQPGDTATLAFGALLVGYGAIQCAVGFYRLATGKGKKE
;
A
#
# COMPACT_ATOMS: atom_id res chain seq x y z
N MET A 1 -34.05 -5.72 56.01
CA MET A 1 -33.13 -6.47 55.14
C MET A 1 -32.58 -5.52 54.11
N PHE A 2 -31.29 -5.22 54.21
CA PHE A 2 -30.54 -4.41 53.25
C PHE A 2 -30.34 -5.20 51.96
N ALA A 3 -30.66 -4.58 50.82
CA ALA A 3 -30.15 -5.00 49.52
C ALA A 3 -29.80 -3.75 48.71
N ALA A 4 -28.74 -3.08 49.13
CA ALA A 4 -27.96 -2.20 48.28
C ALA A 4 -27.23 -3.08 47.25
N VAL A 5 -27.82 -3.23 46.06
CA VAL A 5 -27.16 -3.90 44.93
C VAL A 5 -26.73 -2.85 43.92
N SER A 6 -25.43 -2.54 43.99
CA SER A 6 -24.52 -2.10 42.92
C SER A 6 -25.03 -1.13 41.85
N ARG A 7 -24.92 0.17 42.11
CA ARG A 7 -24.80 1.22 41.07
C ARG A 7 -23.34 1.49 40.68
N SER A 8 -22.57 0.45 40.40
CA SER A 8 -21.12 0.60 40.12
C SER A 8 -20.59 -0.19 38.93
N VAL A 9 -21.47 -0.74 38.07
CA VAL A 9 -21.06 -1.47 36.83
C VAL A 9 -21.78 -0.91 35.60
N ALA A 10 -21.86 0.41 35.48
CA ALA A 10 -22.36 1.07 34.26
C ALA A 10 -21.52 2.31 33.89
N THR A 11 -20.22 2.30 34.21
CA THR A 11 -19.30 3.41 33.94
C THR A 11 -18.41 3.23 32.71
N ARG A 12 -18.60 2.22 31.84
CA ARG A 12 -17.72 2.02 30.67
C ARG A 12 -18.38 1.43 29.42
N ALA A 13 -19.61 1.78 29.12
CA ALA A 13 -20.18 1.44 27.82
C ALA A 13 -20.98 2.62 27.28
N ALA A 14 -20.58 3.08 26.09
CA ALA A 14 -21.30 4.01 25.23
C ALA A 14 -21.24 5.51 25.59
N ALA A 15 -20.05 6.11 25.40
CA ALA A 15 -19.82 7.30 24.55
C ALA A 15 -18.33 7.71 24.62
N PRO A 16 -17.70 8.26 23.58
CA PRO A 16 -17.99 8.23 22.14
C PRO A 16 -16.76 7.72 21.35
N LEU A 17 -16.86 6.63 20.57
CA LEU A 17 -15.83 6.35 19.55
C LEU A 17 -16.13 7.14 18.28
N ALA A 18 -16.30 8.45 18.44
CA ALA A 18 -15.80 9.38 17.44
C ALA A 18 -14.27 9.26 17.47
N ARG A 19 -13.75 8.19 16.84
CA ARG A 19 -12.32 8.10 16.51
C ARG A 19 -12.05 9.33 15.68
N GLY A 20 -11.42 10.30 16.31
CA GLY A 20 -11.24 11.61 15.75
C GLY A 20 -10.71 11.53 14.33
N HIS A 21 -11.09 12.50 13.54
CA HIS A 21 -10.20 13.11 12.56
C HIS A 21 -8.93 13.60 13.28
N GLN A 22 -8.16 12.68 13.87
CA GLN A 22 -6.78 12.93 14.18
C GLN A 22 -6.13 13.00 12.83
N GLY A 23 -5.84 14.22 12.40
CA GLY A 23 -4.79 14.48 11.43
C GLY A 23 -3.52 13.81 11.94
N GLN A 24 -3.39 12.51 11.70
CA GLN A 24 -2.10 11.84 11.71
C GLN A 24 -1.26 12.70 10.79
N ARG A 25 -0.20 13.29 11.35
CA ARG A 25 0.85 13.96 10.57
C ARG A 25 1.43 12.92 9.62
N ARG A 26 0.77 12.72 8.46
CA ARG A 26 1.24 11.87 7.40
C ARG A 26 2.54 12.51 6.96
N GLY A 27 3.66 11.80 7.12
CA GLY A 27 4.94 12.26 6.59
C GLY A 27 4.78 12.60 5.11
N PHE A 28 5.55 13.57 4.61
CA PHE A 28 5.44 14.08 3.25
C PHE A 28 5.31 12.96 2.20
N ILE A 29 6.10 11.90 2.34
CA ILE A 29 6.04 10.70 1.47
C ILE A 29 4.66 10.04 1.53
N ASN A 30 4.10 9.80 2.71
CA ASN A 30 2.78 9.19 2.87
C ASN A 30 1.66 10.10 2.34
N TRP A 31 1.82 11.43 2.42
CA TRP A 31 0.88 12.36 1.80
C TRP A 31 0.94 12.29 0.27
N MET A 32 2.13 12.23 -0.31
CA MET A 32 2.30 12.09 -1.77
C MET A 32 1.81 10.74 -2.30
N THR A 33 2.04 9.65 -1.56
CA THR A 33 1.72 8.30 -2.03
C THR A 33 0.31 7.84 -1.66
N ASN A 34 -0.33 8.45 -0.66
CA ASN A 34 -1.69 8.13 -0.22
C ASN A 34 -2.53 9.40 -0.04
N TYR A 35 -3.04 9.92 -1.15
CA TYR A 35 -3.96 11.06 -1.13
C TYR A 35 -5.19 10.78 -0.23
N PRO A 36 -5.59 11.73 0.65
CA PRO A 36 -6.55 11.48 1.73
C PRO A 36 -8.03 11.45 1.30
N ASP A 37 -8.34 11.68 0.03
CA ASP A 37 -9.67 11.99 -0.50
C ASP A 37 -10.51 10.78 -0.93
N LYS A 38 -9.95 9.57 -0.92
CA LYS A 38 -10.68 8.32 -1.21
C LYS A 38 -10.33 7.32 -0.11
N GLY A 39 -11.30 6.94 0.71
CA GLY A 39 -11.13 6.17 1.95
C GLY A 39 -10.54 4.76 1.83
N ASP A 40 -9.97 4.41 0.67
CA ASP A 40 -9.33 3.12 0.41
C ASP A 40 -7.82 3.18 0.72
N LEU A 41 -7.31 2.08 1.28
CA LEU A 41 -5.89 1.87 1.59
C LEU A 41 -5.01 1.63 0.34
N ASN A 42 -5.58 1.80 -0.86
CA ASN A 42 -4.86 1.57 -2.11
C ASN A 42 -3.86 2.71 -2.37
N PRO A 43 -2.64 2.38 -2.79
CA PRO A 43 -1.64 3.40 -3.12
C PRO A 43 -2.11 4.24 -4.31
N THR A 44 -1.59 5.47 -4.41
CA THR A 44 -2.07 6.46 -5.40
C THR A 44 -2.00 5.98 -6.85
N TRP A 45 -1.09 5.06 -7.17
CA TRP A 45 -0.93 4.44 -8.49
C TRP A 45 -1.86 3.23 -8.77
N LEU A 46 -2.85 2.97 -7.91
CA LEU A 46 -3.88 1.92 -8.08
C LEU A 46 -5.29 2.46 -7.78
N LYS A 47 -5.50 3.78 -7.85
CA LYS A 47 -6.74 4.42 -7.40
C LYS A 47 -7.83 4.49 -8.48
N GLN A 48 -7.46 4.58 -9.75
CA GLN A 48 -8.41 4.70 -10.85
C GLN A 48 -8.75 3.32 -11.44
N PRO A 49 -10.01 3.11 -11.87
CA PRO A 49 -10.37 1.94 -12.63
C PRO A 49 -9.63 1.99 -13.99
N GLY A 50 -8.54 1.25 -14.09
CA GLY A 50 -7.64 1.26 -15.26
C GLY A 50 -6.16 1.30 -14.89
N ASP A 51 -5.82 1.81 -13.71
CA ASP A 51 -4.42 1.92 -13.25
C ASP A 51 -3.72 0.56 -13.21
N THR A 52 -4.45 -0.51 -12.85
CA THR A 52 -3.92 -1.88 -12.82
C THR A 52 -3.38 -2.32 -14.17
N ALA A 53 -4.04 -1.97 -15.28
CA ALA A 53 -3.59 -2.35 -16.62
C ALA A 53 -2.31 -1.61 -17.01
N THR A 54 -2.26 -0.29 -16.75
CA THR A 54 -1.07 0.53 -17.01
C THR A 54 0.11 0.07 -16.15
N LEU A 55 -0.13 -0.24 -14.87
CA LEU A 55 0.90 -0.71 -13.95
C LEU A 55 1.41 -2.10 -14.34
N ALA A 56 0.52 -3.02 -14.72
CA ALA A 56 0.90 -4.34 -15.21
C ALA A 56 1.74 -4.24 -16.50
N PHE A 57 1.34 -3.39 -17.45
CA PHE A 57 2.10 -3.16 -18.67
C PHE A 57 3.51 -2.61 -18.37
N GLY A 58 3.61 -1.58 -17.52
CA GLY A 58 4.88 -1.01 -17.11
C GLY A 58 5.79 -2.04 -16.42
N ALA A 59 5.23 -2.84 -15.51
CA ALA A 59 5.96 -3.90 -14.82
C ALA A 59 6.49 -4.97 -15.78
N LEU A 60 5.67 -5.38 -16.77
CA LEU A 60 6.08 -6.35 -17.78
C LEU A 60 7.20 -5.79 -18.67
N LEU A 61 7.12 -4.52 -19.07
CA LEU A 61 8.15 -3.89 -19.89
C LEU A 61 9.50 -3.82 -19.16
N VAL A 62 9.49 -3.37 -17.90
CA VAL A 62 10.70 -3.31 -17.07
C VAL A 62 11.24 -4.72 -16.81
N GLY A 63 10.37 -5.68 -16.48
CA GLY A 63 10.76 -7.07 -16.26
C GLY A 63 11.40 -7.70 -17.50
N TYR A 64 10.84 -7.46 -18.68
CA TYR A 64 11.42 -7.92 -19.95
C TYR A 64 12.81 -7.33 -20.20
N GLY A 65 12.98 -6.01 -19.99
CA GLY A 65 14.28 -5.35 -20.11
C GLY A 65 15.31 -5.91 -19.13
N ALA A 66 14.91 -6.14 -17.88
CA ALA A 66 15.78 -6.72 -16.86
C ALA A 66 16.24 -8.14 -17.23
N ILE A 67 15.34 -8.97 -17.78
CA ILE A 67 15.68 -10.30 -18.29
C ILE A 67 16.69 -10.21 -19.43
N GLN A 68 16.47 -9.30 -20.40
CA GLN A 68 17.43 -9.10 -21.50
C GLN A 68 18.80 -8.66 -21.00
N CYS A 69 18.85 -7.74 -20.04
CA CYS A 69 20.10 -7.33 -19.40
C CYS A 69 20.79 -8.53 -18.72
N ALA A 70 20.06 -9.32 -17.94
CA ALA A 70 20.61 -10.50 -17.26
C ALA A 70 21.17 -11.53 -18.25
N VAL A 71 20.44 -11.83 -19.32
CA VAL A 71 20.90 -12.75 -20.39
C VAL A 71 22.12 -12.16 -21.11
N GLY A 72 22.12 -10.86 -21.38
CA GLY A 72 23.24 -10.15 -21.97
C GLY A 72 24.50 -10.26 -21.10
N PHE A 73 24.38 -9.98 -19.80
CA PHE A 73 25.48 -10.12 -18.85
C PHE A 73 26.01 -11.55 -18.79
N TYR A 74 25.13 -12.55 -18.74
CA TYR A 74 25.54 -13.96 -18.77
C TYR A 74 26.34 -14.31 -20.03
N ARG A 75 25.86 -13.87 -21.21
CA ARG A 75 26.53 -14.12 -22.49
C ARG A 75 27.88 -13.43 -22.58
N LEU A 76 27.96 -12.18 -22.12
CA LEU A 76 29.22 -11.42 -22.05
C LEU A 76 30.23 -12.13 -21.13
N ALA A 77 29.80 -12.54 -19.93
CA ALA A 77 30.67 -13.21 -18.96
C ALA A 77 31.17 -14.59 -19.44
N THR A 78 30.36 -15.31 -20.22
CA THR A 78 30.71 -16.67 -20.70
C THR A 78 31.28 -16.69 -22.12
N GLY A 79 31.35 -15.54 -22.80
CA GLY A 79 31.79 -15.44 -24.20
C GLY A 79 30.87 -16.12 -25.22
N LYS A 80 29.64 -16.47 -24.82
CA LYS A 80 28.66 -17.19 -25.67
C LYS A 80 27.81 -16.23 -26.51
N GLY A 81 27.33 -16.69 -27.67
CA GLY A 81 26.32 -15.97 -28.48
C GLY A 81 26.88 -14.98 -29.51
N LYS A 82 28.14 -15.14 -29.92
CA LYS A 82 28.70 -14.44 -31.09
C LYS A 82 28.03 -15.01 -32.35
N LYS A 83 27.64 -14.13 -33.27
CA LYS A 83 27.24 -14.55 -34.63
C LYS A 83 28.53 -14.65 -35.46
N GLU A 84 28.65 -15.71 -36.25
CA GLU A 84 29.73 -15.87 -37.23
C GLU A 84 29.69 -14.75 -38.28
#